data_AF-A0A3D2WPG7-F1
#
_entry.id   AF-A0A3D2WPG7-F1
#
_cell.length_a   1.000
_cell.length_b   1.000
_cell.length_c   1.000
_cell.angle_alpha   90.00
_cell.angle_beta   90.00
_cell.angle_gamma   90.00
#
_symmetry.space_group_name_H-M   'P 1'
#
loop_
_entity.id
_entity.type
_entity.pdbx_description
1 polymer ?
#
loop_
_entity_poly.entity_id
_entity_poly.type
_entity_poly.pdbx_seq_one_letter_code
_entity_poly.pdbx_strand_id
1 'polypeptide(L)'
;MVAHTKRAHWQHTTRRANMCFEAESFTLAHKYYHKALSLAYELFHVPHEYKHSIVAITISHHNLADLFIQKNKPQQASRHLHQAHDFMRQEFYQVKCDYSRRELLRLLNITQIELKKFQHLYGFTQPTHLD
;
A
#
# COMPACT_ATOMS: atom_id res chain seq x y z
N MET A 1 -20.29 8.91 12.98
CA MET A 1 -19.23 9.95 12.96
C MET A 1 -17.78 9.42 12.91
N VAL A 2 -17.52 8.11 13.02
CA VAL A 2 -16.14 7.56 13.20
C VAL A 2 -15.27 7.52 11.92
N ALA A 3 -15.88 7.46 10.73
CA ALA A 3 -15.18 7.29 9.44
C ALA A 3 -14.18 8.41 9.11
N HIS A 4 -14.61 9.67 9.33
CA HIS A 4 -13.81 10.86 9.02
C HIS A 4 -12.56 10.92 9.90
N THR A 5 -12.65 10.45 11.15
CA THR A 5 -11.52 10.38 12.07
C THR A 5 -10.48 9.35 11.63
N LYS A 6 -10.90 8.18 11.15
CA LYS A 6 -9.95 7.14 10.69
C LYS A 6 -9.18 7.57 9.45
N ARG A 7 -9.86 8.18 8.47
CA ARG A 7 -9.20 8.72 7.27
C ARG A 7 -8.19 9.81 7.62
N ALA A 8 -8.58 10.77 8.47
CA ALA A 8 -7.67 11.82 8.93
C ALA A 8 -6.47 11.26 9.72
N HIS A 9 -6.71 10.22 10.54
CA HIS A 9 -5.64 9.56 11.29
C HIS A 9 -4.67 8.82 10.36
N TRP A 10 -5.15 8.15 9.33
CA TRP A 10 -4.30 7.56 8.29
C TRP A 10 -3.44 8.64 7.61
N GLN A 11 -4.05 9.73 7.14
CA GLN A 11 -3.34 10.83 6.48
C GLN A 11 -2.25 11.44 7.37
N HIS A 12 -2.57 11.71 8.63
CA HIS A 12 -1.62 12.25 9.60
C HIS A 12 -0.47 11.26 9.87
N THR A 13 -0.78 9.98 10.03
CA THR A 13 0.22 8.93 10.28
C THR A 13 1.16 8.78 9.09
N THR A 14 0.63 8.75 7.87
CA THR A 14 1.42 8.72 6.63
C THR A 14 2.31 9.95 6.52
N ARG A 15 1.79 11.16 6.79
CA ARG A 15 2.61 12.38 6.78
C ARG A 15 3.78 12.30 7.78
N ARG A 16 3.54 11.80 8.99
CA ARG A 16 4.62 11.59 9.98
C ARG A 16 5.64 10.55 9.51
N ALA A 17 5.18 9.49 8.87
CA ALA A 17 6.07 8.48 8.30
C ALA A 17 6.96 9.07 7.21
N ASN A 18 6.39 9.86 6.29
CA ASN A 18 7.14 10.57 5.26
C ASN A 18 8.18 11.51 5.88
N MET A 19 7.81 12.31 6.89
CA MET A 19 8.77 13.18 7.58
C MET A 19 9.94 12.39 8.19
N CYS A 20 9.67 11.20 8.76
CA CYS A 20 10.73 10.35 9.29
C CYS A 20 11.57 9.73 8.18
N PHE A 21 10.97 9.40 7.04
CA PHE A 21 11.66 8.85 5.87
C PHE A 21 12.63 9.88 5.28
N GLU A 22 12.18 11.12 5.07
CA GLU A 22 13.02 12.23 4.56
C GLU A 22 14.15 12.59 5.54
N ALA A 23 13.93 12.42 6.84
CA ALA A 23 14.95 12.61 7.86
C ALA A 23 15.84 11.37 8.06
N GLU A 24 15.82 10.40 7.13
CA GLU A 24 16.55 9.11 7.16
C GLU A 24 16.34 8.28 8.44
N SER A 25 15.29 8.62 9.20
CA SER A 25 14.89 7.96 10.44
C SER A 25 14.08 6.70 10.12
N PHE A 26 14.70 5.78 9.37
CA PHE A 26 14.02 4.64 8.75
C PHE A 26 13.34 3.69 9.74
N THR A 27 13.88 3.52 10.95
CA THR A 27 13.23 2.72 12.00
C THR A 27 11.91 3.34 12.44
N LEU A 28 11.84 4.66 12.53
CA LEU A 28 10.63 5.37 12.92
C LEU A 28 9.65 5.47 11.75
N ALA A 29 10.14 5.71 10.54
CA ALA A 29 9.35 5.66 9.30
C ALA A 29 8.68 4.29 9.16
N HIS A 30 9.41 3.20 9.42
CA HIS A 30 8.89 1.83 9.39
C HIS A 30 7.70 1.64 10.33
N LYS A 31 7.82 2.09 11.58
CA LYS A 31 6.74 2.03 12.58
C LYS A 31 5.50 2.79 12.12
N TYR A 32 5.67 4.03 11.63
CA TYR A 32 4.54 4.83 11.19
C TYR A 32 3.91 4.31 9.90
N TYR A 33 4.67 3.84 8.91
CA TYR A 33 4.11 3.25 7.70
C TYR A 33 3.33 1.96 7.98
N HIS A 34 3.80 1.09 8.89
CA HIS A 34 3.00 -0.07 9.30
C HIS A 34 1.70 0.35 10.01
N LYS A 35 1.77 1.33 10.90
CA LYS A 35 0.56 1.87 11.54
C LYS A 35 -0.41 2.46 10.50
N ALA A 36 0.10 3.17 9.49
CA ALA A 36 -0.71 3.68 8.40
C ALA A 36 -1.37 2.53 7.62
N LEU A 37 -0.64 1.47 7.31
CA LEU A 37 -1.21 0.31 6.64
C LEU A 37 -2.35 -0.34 7.46
N SER A 38 -2.16 -0.52 8.77
CA SER A 38 -3.22 -1.03 9.66
C SER A 38 -4.46 -0.13 9.64
N LEU A 39 -4.28 1.20 9.72
CA LEU A 39 -5.39 2.16 9.62
C LEU A 39 -6.10 2.11 8.26
N ALA A 40 -5.38 1.86 7.17
CA ALA A 40 -5.96 1.73 5.84
C ALA A 40 -6.85 0.48 5.73
N TYR A 41 -6.43 -0.66 6.31
CA TYR A 41 -7.27 -1.86 6.41
C TYR A 41 -8.46 -1.66 7.35
N GLU A 42 -8.28 -0.95 8.46
CA GLU A 42 -9.43 -0.59 9.31
C GLU A 42 -10.44 0.29 8.56
N LEU A 43 -9.98 1.21 7.73
CA LEU A 43 -10.82 2.09 6.91
C LEU A 43 -11.62 1.28 5.87
N PHE A 44 -11.05 0.17 5.38
CA PHE A 44 -11.68 -0.72 4.41
C PHE A 44 -12.97 -1.36 4.93
N HIS A 45 -13.06 -1.60 6.24
CA HIS A 45 -14.26 -2.13 6.88
C HIS A 45 -15.30 -1.05 7.21
N VAL A 46 -15.05 0.22 6.90
CA VAL A 46 -15.98 1.31 7.18
C VAL A 46 -16.94 1.53 5.99
N PRO A 47 -18.26 1.51 6.21
CA PRO A 47 -19.22 1.83 5.16
C PRO A 47 -18.93 3.19 4.51
N HIS A 48 -19.10 3.26 3.18
CA HIS A 48 -18.86 4.45 2.34
C HIS A 48 -17.38 4.92 2.22
N GLU A 49 -16.43 4.26 2.88
CA GLU A 49 -15.00 4.60 2.79
C GLU A 49 -14.22 3.75 1.79
N TYR A 50 -14.84 2.72 1.21
CA TYR A 50 -14.22 1.71 0.34
C TYR A 50 -13.20 2.29 -0.66
N LYS A 51 -13.58 3.35 -1.38
CA LYS A 51 -12.70 3.99 -2.37
C LYS A 51 -11.46 4.62 -1.77
N HIS A 52 -11.61 5.27 -0.63
CA HIS A 52 -10.48 5.88 0.07
C HIS A 52 -9.59 4.81 0.69
N SER A 53 -10.17 3.71 1.20
CA SER A 53 -9.40 2.62 1.76
C SER A 53 -8.54 1.88 0.73
N ILE A 54 -9.06 1.58 -0.47
CA ILE A 54 -8.24 0.90 -1.50
C ILE A 54 -7.05 1.77 -1.93
N VAL A 55 -7.26 3.08 -2.07
CA VAL A 55 -6.18 4.04 -2.35
C VAL A 55 -5.18 4.09 -1.19
N ALA A 56 -5.66 4.15 0.05
CA ALA A 56 -4.82 4.19 1.24
C ALA A 56 -3.99 2.92 1.42
N ILE A 57 -4.54 1.74 1.11
CA ILE A 57 -3.83 0.46 1.13
C ILE A 57 -2.71 0.46 0.08
N THR A 58 -3.01 0.83 -1.17
CA THR A 58 -1.98 0.90 -2.23
C THR A 58 -0.83 1.82 -1.83
N ILE A 59 -1.14 3.05 -1.38
CA ILE A 59 -0.13 4.02 -0.95
C ILE A 59 0.71 3.47 0.20
N SER A 60 0.08 2.87 1.21
CA SER A 60 0.79 2.37 2.39
C SER A 60 1.75 1.22 2.06
N HIS A 61 1.36 0.33 1.14
CA HIS A 61 2.26 -0.72 0.64
C HIS A 61 3.41 -0.16 -0.18
N HIS A 62 3.16 0.79 -1.08
CA HIS A 62 4.21 1.39 -1.91
C HIS A 62 5.23 2.15 -1.05
N ASN A 63 4.77 2.91 -0.06
CA ASN A 63 5.66 3.60 0.88
C ASN A 63 6.53 2.63 1.69
N LEU A 64 5.98 1.48 2.10
CA LEU A 64 6.78 0.42 2.74
C LEU A 64 7.79 -0.19 1.77
N ALA A 65 7.42 -0.38 0.50
CA ALA A 65 8.34 -0.87 -0.52
C ALA A 65 9.52 0.10 -0.72
N ASP A 66 9.25 1.40 -0.85
CA ASP A 66 10.27 2.43 -0.99
C ASP A 66 11.20 2.48 0.23
N LEU A 67 10.64 2.37 1.44
CA LEU A 67 11.43 2.23 2.68
C LEU A 67 12.35 1.02 2.65
N PHE A 68 11.85 -0.13 2.20
CA PHE A 68 12.68 -1.33 2.13
C PHE A 68 13.75 -1.24 1.05
N ILE A 69 13.50 -0.53 -0.06
CA ILE A 69 14.54 -0.19 -1.03
C ILE A 69 15.63 0.66 -0.39
N GLN A 70 15.27 1.73 0.33
CA GLN A 70 16.27 2.57 1.04
C GLN A 70 17.09 1.79 2.07
N LYS A 71 16.48 0.76 2.67
CA LYS A 71 17.15 -0.14 3.62
C LYS A 71 17.95 -1.27 2.95
N ASN A 72 18.14 -1.24 1.63
CA ASN A 72 18.78 -2.30 0.84
C ASN A 72 18.15 -3.69 1.05
N LYS A 73 16.82 -3.73 1.11
CA LYS A 73 15.99 -4.92 1.40
C LYS A 73 14.96 -5.18 0.28
N PRO A 74 15.40 -5.45 -0.96
CA PRO A 74 14.49 -5.56 -2.10
C PRO A 74 13.51 -6.74 -2.00
N GLN A 75 13.86 -7.83 -1.31
CA GLN A 75 12.94 -8.95 -1.07
C GLN A 75 11.69 -8.47 -0.31
N GLN A 76 11.87 -7.68 0.75
CA GLN A 76 10.76 -7.13 1.54
C GLN A 76 9.97 -6.10 0.73
N ALA A 77 10.65 -5.27 -0.08
CA ALA A 77 9.97 -4.34 -0.97
C ALA A 77 9.07 -5.06 -1.98
N SER A 78 9.58 -6.12 -2.61
CA SER A 78 8.83 -6.97 -3.54
C SER A 78 7.57 -7.55 -2.89
N ARG A 79 7.67 -8.05 -1.65
CA ARG A 79 6.51 -8.57 -0.90
C ARG A 79 5.40 -7.52 -0.78
N HIS A 80 5.74 -6.27 -0.44
CA HIS A 80 4.72 -5.21 -0.33
C HIS A 80 4.08 -4.84 -1.66
N LEU A 81 4.86 -4.78 -2.75
CA LEU A 81 4.32 -4.51 -4.08
C LEU A 81 3.37 -5.63 -4.57
N HIS A 82 3.72 -6.89 -4.31
CA HIS A 82 2.86 -8.03 -4.65
C HIS A 82 1.59 -8.02 -3.81
N GLN A 83 1.68 -7.79 -2.50
CA GLN A 83 0.50 -7.68 -1.63
C GLN A 83 -0.47 -6.58 -2.09
N ALA A 84 0.03 -5.42 -2.51
CA ALA A 84 -0.82 -4.36 -3.06
C ALA A 84 -1.52 -4.81 -4.34
N HIS A 85 -0.78 -5.45 -5.26
CA HIS A 85 -1.33 -5.91 -6.54
C HIS A 85 -2.36 -7.03 -6.35
N ASP A 86 -2.04 -8.05 -5.55
CA ASP A 86 -2.91 -9.19 -5.29
C ASP A 86 -4.19 -8.75 -4.59
N PHE A 87 -4.10 -7.80 -3.65
CA PHE A 87 -5.28 -7.21 -3.02
C PHE A 87 -6.17 -6.50 -4.05
N MET A 88 -5.61 -5.64 -4.91
CA MET A 88 -6.39 -4.96 -5.96
C MET A 88 -7.03 -5.94 -6.94
N ARG A 89 -6.28 -6.99 -7.31
CA ARG A 89 -6.76 -8.04 -8.21
C ARG A 89 -7.94 -8.79 -7.59
N GLN A 90 -7.81 -9.22 -6.34
CA GLN A 90 -8.87 -9.92 -5.62
C GLN A 90 -10.13 -9.05 -5.51
N GLU A 91 -9.99 -7.80 -5.09
CA GLU A 91 -11.10 -6.85 -4.96
C GLU A 91 -11.79 -6.58 -6.30
N PHE A 92 -11.04 -6.45 -7.39
CA PHE A 92 -11.60 -6.28 -8.73
C PHE A 92 -12.50 -7.44 -9.17
N TYR A 93 -12.17 -8.67 -8.79
CA TYR A 93 -13.02 -9.84 -9.10
C TYR A 93 -14.26 -9.94 -8.20
N GLN A 94 -14.22 -9.40 -6.98
CA GLN A 94 -15.32 -9.48 -6.02
C GLN A 94 -16.31 -8.31 -6.12
N VAL A 95 -15.85 -7.13 -6.56
CA VAL A 95 -16.68 -5.93 -6.62
C VAL A 95 -17.78 -6.04 -7.68
N LYS A 96 -19.03 -5.79 -7.27
CA LYS A 96 -20.19 -5.77 -8.18
C LYS A 96 -20.57 -4.36 -8.67
N CYS A 97 -20.09 -3.32 -7.99
CA CYS A 97 -20.41 -1.93 -8.32
C CYS A 97 -19.45 -1.37 -9.38
N ASP A 98 -19.97 -0.94 -10.54
CA ASP A 98 -19.19 -0.43 -11.66
C ASP A 98 -18.31 0.78 -11.31
N TYR A 99 -18.81 1.67 -10.46
CA TYR A 99 -18.07 2.86 -10.05
C TYR A 99 -16.81 2.50 -9.24
N SER A 100 -16.89 1.49 -8.38
CA SER A 100 -15.73 0.97 -7.64
C SER A 100 -14.81 0.15 -8.54
N ARG A 101 -15.37 -0.60 -9.49
CA ARG A 101 -14.62 -1.40 -10.47
C ARG A 101 -13.67 -0.56 -11.33
N ARG A 102 -14.10 0.64 -11.76
CA ARG A 102 -13.23 1.57 -12.51
C ARG A 102 -12.01 2.01 -11.71
N GLU A 103 -12.20 2.33 -10.44
CA GLU A 103 -11.10 2.78 -9.57
C GLU A 103 -10.13 1.64 -9.26
N LEU A 104 -10.65 0.44 -9.03
CA LEU A 104 -9.83 -0.76 -8.88
C LEU A 104 -9.02 -1.08 -10.14
N LEU A 105 -9.60 -0.96 -11.33
CA LEU A 105 -8.85 -1.15 -12.58
C LEU A 105 -7.69 -0.16 -12.71
N ARG A 106 -7.93 1.11 -12.33
CA ARG A 106 -6.88 2.15 -12.30
C ARG A 106 -5.75 1.76 -11.35
N LEU A 107 -6.07 1.33 -10.13
CA LEU A 107 -5.09 0.91 -9.13
C LEU A 107 -4.38 -0.39 -9.50
N LEU A 108 -5.08 -1.33 -10.13
CA LEU A 108 -4.50 -2.58 -10.63
C LEU A 108 -3.44 -2.30 -11.72
N ASN A 109 -3.72 -1.37 -12.63
CA ASN A 109 -2.75 -0.94 -13.63
C ASN A 109 -1.52 -0.25 -12.99
N ILE A 110 -1.73 0.61 -11.99
CA ILE A 110 -0.63 1.27 -11.26
C ILE A 110 0.26 0.25 -10.57
N THR A 111 -0.32 -0.65 -9.77
CA THR A 111 0.44 -1.70 -9.06
C THR A 111 1.16 -2.63 -10.03
N GLN A 112 0.56 -2.95 -11.18
CA GLN A 112 1.20 -3.76 -12.22
C GLN A 112 2.41 -3.08 -12.86
N ILE A 113 2.32 -1.77 -13.12
CA ILE A 113 3.43 -0.97 -13.67
C ILE A 113 4.58 -0.91 -12.67
N GLU A 114 4.28 -0.62 -11.40
CA GLU A 114 5.31 -0.53 -10.36
C GLU A 114 5.98 -1.88 -10.10
N LEU A 115 5.23 -2.98 -10.14
CA LEU A 115 5.82 -4.32 -10.13
C LEU A 115 6.79 -4.49 -11.31
N LYS A 116 6.35 -4.30 -12.56
CA LYS A 116 7.22 -4.48 -13.73
C LYS A 116 8.49 -3.64 -13.66
N LYS A 117 8.39 -2.38 -13.21
CA LYS A 117 9.56 -1.51 -12.97
C LYS A 117 10.50 -2.12 -11.91
N PHE A 118 9.96 -2.56 -10.78
CA PHE A 118 10.72 -3.20 -9.72
C PHE A 118 11.43 -4.48 -10.20
N GLN A 119 10.72 -5.34 -10.94
CA GLN A 119 11.28 -6.57 -11.49
C GLN A 119 12.44 -6.27 -12.45
N HIS A 120 12.31 -5.22 -13.27
CA HIS A 120 13.38 -4.78 -14.17
C HIS A 120 14.61 -4.25 -13.42
N LEU A 121 14.42 -3.46 -12.35
CA LEU A 121 15.51 -2.86 -11.59
C LEU A 121 16.24 -3.85 -10.67
N TYR A 122 15.53 -4.83 -10.11
CA TYR A 122 16.06 -5.69 -9.04
C TYR A 122 16.04 -7.19 -9.37
N GLY A 123 15.52 -7.61 -10.53
CA GLY A 123 15.53 -9.01 -10.98
C GLY A 123 14.58 -9.95 -10.25
N PHE A 124 13.66 -9.45 -9.41
CA PHE A 124 12.66 -10.28 -8.73
C PHE A 124 11.49 -10.57 -9.67
N THR A 125 11.06 -11.82 -9.82
CA THR A 125 9.89 -12.15 -10.66
C THR A 125 8.65 -12.55 -9.85
N GLN A 126 8.81 -13.12 -8.65
CA GLN A 126 7.78 -13.27 -7.61
C GLN A 126 8.45 -13.48 -6.23
N PRO A 127 7.81 -13.13 -5.09
CA PRO A 127 8.29 -13.55 -3.79
C PRO A 127 8.11 -15.07 -3.69
N THR A 128 9.19 -15.81 -3.80
CA THR A 128 9.21 -17.22 -3.43
C THR A 128 8.78 -17.32 -1.96
N HIS A 129 7.72 -18.10 -1.70
CA HIS A 129 7.36 -18.53 -0.36
C HIS A 129 8.49 -19.41 0.19
N LEU A 130 9.51 -18.77 0.74
CA LEU A 130 10.49 -19.38 1.64
C LEU A 130 10.53 -18.47 2.86
N ASP A 131 9.62 -18.79 3.79
CA ASP A 131 9.84 -18.98 5.23
C ASP A 131 8.47 -19.04 5.93
#